data_AF-A0A1M5SMB2-F1
#
_entry.id   AF-A0A1M5SMB2-F1
#
_cell.length_a   1.000
_cell.length_b   1.000
_cell.length_c   1.000
_cell.angle_alpha   90.00
_cell.angle_beta   90.00
_cell.angle_gamma   90.00
#
_symmetry.space_group_name_H-M   'P 1'
#
loop_
_entity.id
_entity.type
_entity.pdbx_description
1 polymer ?
#
loop_
_entity_poly.entity_id
_entity_poly.type
_entity_poly.pdbx_seq_one_letter_code
_entity_poly.pdbx_strand_id
1 'polypeptide(L)'
;MVAGKQQGAGSASACGRIGDRPYWVLLGSVAIRAVHQVGGGVVLASFLLSWPAGPPAFYFWLAVLSGVLLTGTESLRHRQWYRELAGVSTLVKLLLLGAAYHRLLPAVPAVCAAFLLAAVAAHLPRELRHRLLY
;
A
#
# COMPACT_ATOMS: atom_id res chain seq x y z
N MET A 1 -7.93 32.87 42.95
CA MET A 1 -7.30 31.54 43.02
C MET A 1 -8.40 30.49 42.85
N VAL A 2 -8.57 29.94 41.64
CA VAL A 2 -9.33 28.70 41.41
C VAL A 2 -8.48 27.84 40.49
N ALA A 3 -8.32 26.59 40.92
CA ALA A 3 -7.30 25.66 40.51
C ALA A 3 -7.58 24.96 39.18
N GLY A 4 -6.50 24.67 38.46
CA GLY A 4 -6.24 23.40 37.78
C GLY A 4 -7.31 22.84 36.85
N LYS A 5 -7.25 23.22 35.58
CA LYS A 5 -7.72 22.33 34.49
C LYS A 5 -6.49 21.63 33.92
N GLN A 6 -6.15 20.46 34.47
CA GLN A 6 -5.19 19.56 33.84
C GLN A 6 -5.78 19.15 32.48
N GLN A 7 -5.28 19.78 31.42
CA GLN A 7 -5.48 19.29 30.06
C GLN A 7 -4.71 17.98 29.96
N GLY A 8 -5.45 16.87 30.02
CA GLY A 8 -4.92 15.57 29.65
C GLY A 8 -4.33 15.67 28.26
N ALA A 9 -3.01 15.59 28.17
CA ALA A 9 -2.26 15.44 26.94
C ALA A 9 -2.58 14.07 26.33
N GLY A 10 -3.79 13.93 25.76
CA GLY A 10 -4.06 12.88 24.80
C GLY A 10 -3.15 13.14 23.61
N SER A 11 -2.15 12.28 23.41
CA SER A 11 -1.22 12.37 22.28
C SER A 11 -2.02 12.50 20.98
N ALA A 12 -2.11 13.73 20.46
CA ALA A 12 -2.66 13.97 19.15
C ALA A 12 -1.80 13.15 18.19
N SER A 13 -2.35 12.05 17.67
CA SER A 13 -1.63 11.16 16.78
C SER A 13 -1.19 11.99 15.58
N ALA A 14 0.13 12.23 15.48
CA ALA A 14 0.68 13.09 14.45
C ALA A 14 0.40 12.46 13.08
N CYS A 15 -0.56 13.01 12.36
CA CYS A 15 -0.88 12.61 11.00
C CYS A 15 0.06 13.35 10.04
N GLY A 16 0.57 12.65 9.02
CA GLY A 16 1.47 13.25 8.03
C GLY A 16 0.82 14.44 7.31
N ARG A 17 1.64 15.40 6.84
CA ARG A 17 1.14 16.59 6.13
C ARG A 17 0.50 16.16 4.79
N ILE A 18 -0.81 16.35 4.68
CA ILE A 18 -1.61 16.00 3.50
C ILE A 18 -1.70 17.24 2.60
N GLY A 19 -1.27 17.15 1.35
CA GLY A 19 -1.50 18.20 0.35
C GLY A 19 -2.96 18.20 -0.15
N ASP A 20 -3.46 19.36 -0.59
CA ASP A 20 -4.77 19.44 -1.23
C ASP A 20 -4.79 18.61 -2.52
N ARG A 21 -5.87 17.84 -2.69
CA ARG A 21 -6.02 16.89 -3.78
C ARG A 21 -7.14 17.32 -4.71
N PRO A 22 -6.88 17.58 -6.00
CA PRO A 22 -7.94 17.77 -6.98
C PRO A 22 -8.81 16.51 -7.06
N TYR A 23 -10.13 16.69 -7.11
CA TYR A 23 -11.08 15.56 -7.16
C TYR A 23 -10.79 14.56 -8.29
N TRP A 24 -10.34 15.06 -9.46
CA TRP A 24 -9.95 14.23 -10.60
C TRP A 24 -8.78 13.28 -10.28
N VAL A 25 -7.83 13.72 -9.47
CA VAL A 25 -6.70 12.88 -9.03
C VAL A 25 -7.21 11.80 -8.07
N LEU A 26 -8.22 12.09 -7.23
CA LEU A 26 -8.87 11.10 -6.37
C LEU A 26 -9.53 10.01 -7.20
N LEU A 27 -10.41 10.41 -8.11
CA LEU A 27 -11.12 9.48 -8.98
C LEU A 27 -10.16 8.63 -9.82
N GLY A 28 -9.13 9.26 -10.39
CA GLY A 28 -8.07 8.56 -11.13
C GLY A 28 -7.38 7.49 -10.29
N SER A 29 -7.03 7.77 -9.03
CA SER A 29 -6.41 6.73 -8.18
C SER A 29 -7.33 5.57 -7.82
N VAL A 30 -8.64 5.81 -7.72
CA VAL A 30 -9.61 4.74 -7.47
C VAL A 30 -9.69 3.83 -8.69
N ALA A 31 -9.74 4.41 -9.89
CA ALA A 31 -9.71 3.65 -11.14
C ALA A 31 -8.40 2.84 -11.28
N ILE A 32 -7.25 3.47 -11.04
CA ILE A 32 -5.95 2.77 -11.09
C ILE A 32 -5.89 1.65 -10.04
N ARG A 33 -6.45 1.85 -8.84
CA ARG A 33 -6.53 0.81 -7.81
C ARG A 33 -7.35 -0.40 -8.27
N ALA A 34 -8.50 -0.17 -8.90
CA ALA A 34 -9.31 -1.25 -9.45
C ALA A 34 -8.54 -2.03 -10.53
N VAL A 35 -7.90 -1.33 -11.47
CA VAL A 35 -7.06 -1.96 -12.51
C VAL A 35 -5.90 -2.75 -11.90
N HIS A 36 -5.25 -2.19 -10.87
CA HIS A 36 -4.16 -2.84 -10.15
C HIS A 36 -4.63 -4.13 -9.45
N GLN A 37 -5.81 -4.12 -8.85
CA GLN A 37 -6.40 -5.31 -8.22
C GLN A 37 -6.72 -6.41 -9.23
N VAL A 38 -7.14 -6.06 -10.45
CA VAL A 38 -7.34 -7.04 -11.53
C VAL A 38 -6.02 -7.70 -11.92
N GLY A 39 -5.00 -6.90 -12.25
CA GLY A 39 -3.67 -7.43 -12.59
C GLY A 39 -3.07 -8.27 -11.46
N GLY A 40 -3.13 -7.73 -10.24
CA GLY A 40 -2.62 -8.40 -9.05
C GLY A 40 -3.36 -9.71 -8.74
N GLY A 41 -4.68 -9.73 -8.84
CA GLY A 41 -5.48 -10.94 -8.61
C GLY A 41 -5.13 -12.07 -9.56
N VAL A 42 -4.93 -11.77 -10.86
CA VAL A 42 -4.49 -12.77 -11.85
C VAL A 42 -3.07 -13.27 -11.55
N VAL A 43 -2.15 -12.39 -11.16
CA VAL A 43 -0.80 -12.78 -10.74
C VAL A 43 -0.87 -13.72 -9.53
N LEU A 44 -1.61 -13.35 -8.47
CA LEU A 44 -1.77 -14.20 -7.29
C LEU A 44 -2.36 -15.57 -7.64
N ALA A 45 -3.40 -15.60 -8.47
CA ALA A 45 -4.02 -16.84 -8.93
C ALA A 45 -3.03 -17.73 -9.70
N SER A 46 -2.16 -17.16 -10.54
CA SER A 46 -1.16 -17.94 -11.27
C SER A 46 -0.17 -18.66 -10.35
N PHE A 47 0.18 -18.07 -9.21
CA PHE A 47 1.01 -18.70 -8.18
C PHE A 47 0.26 -19.75 -7.36
N LEU A 48 -0.99 -19.47 -6.96
CA LEU A 48 -1.79 -20.39 -6.14
C LEU A 48 -2.24 -21.64 -6.90
N LEU A 49 -2.59 -21.48 -8.18
CA LEU A 49 -3.08 -22.56 -9.03
C LEU A 49 -1.95 -23.28 -9.78
N SER A 50 -0.70 -22.93 -9.51
CA SER A 50 0.48 -23.50 -10.18
C SER A 50 0.36 -23.45 -11.71
N TRP A 51 -0.02 -22.29 -12.27
CA TRP A 51 -0.18 -22.16 -13.72
C TRP A 51 1.14 -22.53 -14.41
N PRO A 52 1.16 -23.52 -15.33
CA PRO A 52 2.41 -24.08 -15.87
C PRO A 52 3.35 -23.06 -16.55
N ALA A 53 2.81 -21.97 -17.09
CA ALA A 53 3.58 -20.91 -17.74
C ALA A 53 3.89 -19.71 -16.81
N GLY A 54 3.51 -19.77 -15.53
CA GLY A 54 3.57 -18.65 -14.61
C GLY A 54 2.53 -17.56 -14.89
N PRO A 55 2.71 -16.35 -14.33
CA PRO A 55 1.78 -15.24 -14.54
C PRO A 55 1.77 -14.80 -16.00
N PRO A 56 0.60 -14.62 -16.64
CA PRO A 56 0.56 -14.08 -17.99
C PRO A 56 1.19 -12.66 -18.01
N ALA A 57 2.11 -12.45 -18.95
CA ALA A 57 2.95 -11.24 -19.00
C ALA A 57 2.13 -9.94 -19.01
N PHE A 58 1.00 -9.93 -19.71
CA PHE A 58 0.10 -8.76 -19.74
C PHE A 58 -0.38 -8.37 -18.35
N TYR A 59 -0.92 -9.32 -17.57
CA TYR A 59 -1.45 -9.03 -16.23
C TYR A 59 -0.33 -8.74 -15.22
N PHE A 60 0.85 -9.34 -15.40
CA PHE A 60 2.03 -8.99 -14.63
C PHE A 60 2.43 -7.52 -14.84
N TRP A 61 2.60 -7.09 -16.09
CA TRP A 61 2.93 -5.70 -16.40
C TRP A 61 1.81 -4.74 -16.03
N LEU A 62 0.55 -5.14 -16.17
CA LEU A 62 -0.59 -4.36 -15.70
C LEU A 62 -0.47 -4.10 -14.19
N ALA A 63 -0.18 -5.12 -13.38
CA ALA A 63 0.01 -4.99 -11.93
C ALA A 63 1.21 -4.09 -11.60
N VAL A 64 2.36 -4.29 -12.25
CA VAL A 64 3.58 -3.50 -12.01
C VAL A 64 3.35 -2.02 -12.34
N LEU A 65 2.88 -1.71 -13.56
CA LEU A 65 2.72 -0.33 -14.03
C LEU A 65 1.67 0.42 -13.24
N SER A 66 0.51 -0.21 -12.97
CA SER A 66 -0.54 0.41 -12.13
C SER A 66 -0.08 0.59 -10.68
N GLY A 67 0.75 -0.31 -10.15
CA GLY A 67 1.34 -0.19 -8.80
C GLY A 67 2.33 0.97 -8.69
N VAL A 68 3.16 1.17 -9.72
CA VAL A 68 4.05 2.33 -9.83
C VAL A 68 3.24 3.62 -9.92
N LEU A 69 2.18 3.66 -10.74
CA LEU A 69 1.30 4.82 -10.85
C LEU A 69 0.60 5.15 -9.52
N LEU A 70 0.07 4.15 -8.81
CA LEU A 70 -0.51 4.34 -7.47
C LEU A 70 0.50 4.95 -6.52
N THR A 71 1.74 4.45 -6.56
CA THR A 71 2.84 4.96 -5.74
C THR A 71 3.19 6.40 -6.09
N GLY A 72 3.23 6.74 -7.38
CA GLY A 72 3.38 8.13 -7.83
C GLY A 72 2.26 9.03 -7.30
N THR A 73 1.00 8.63 -7.48
CA THR A 73 -0.14 9.48 -7.06
C THR A 73 -0.21 9.70 -5.56
N GLU A 74 0.17 8.72 -4.74
CA GLU A 74 0.12 8.85 -3.28
C GLU A 74 1.37 9.59 -2.73
N SER A 75 2.54 9.46 -3.37
CA SER A 75 3.75 10.21 -2.99
C SER A 75 3.64 11.71 -3.28
N LEU A 76 2.97 12.08 -4.37
CA LEU A 76 2.65 13.49 -4.67
C LEU A 76 1.72 14.11 -3.61
N ARG A 77 0.87 13.30 -2.99
CA ARG A 77 -0.12 13.73 -1.98
C ARG A 77 0.47 13.80 -0.58
N HIS A 78 1.32 12.83 -0.23
CA HIS A 78 1.93 12.69 1.09
C HIS A 78 3.45 12.86 0.98
N ARG A 79 3.94 14.07 1.26
CA ARG A 79 5.40 14.35 1.28
C ARG A 79 6.17 13.54 2.32
N GLN A 80 5.48 12.92 3.28
CA GLN A 80 6.05 12.05 4.32
C GLN A 80 5.61 10.59 4.18
N TRP A 81 5.27 10.16 2.96
CA TRP A 81 4.90 8.78 2.61
C TRP A 81 5.69 7.73 3.41
N TYR A 82 7.02 7.87 3.50
CA TYR A 82 7.91 6.86 4.08
C TYR A 82 7.74 6.68 5.60
N ARG A 83 7.16 7.67 6.26
CA ARG A 83 6.92 7.69 7.71
C ARG A 83 5.51 7.22 8.05
N GLU A 84 4.64 7.09 7.05
CA GLU A 84 3.26 6.66 7.24
C GLU A 84 3.14 5.13 7.11
N LEU A 85 2.22 4.54 7.88
CA LEU A 85 1.91 3.11 7.81
C LEU A 85 1.59 2.64 6.38
N ALA A 86 0.92 3.46 5.57
CA ALA A 86 0.68 3.17 4.16
C ALA A 86 1.97 2.98 3.35
N GLY A 87 2.94 3.88 3.51
CA GLY A 87 4.20 3.82 2.78
C GLY A 87 5.08 2.67 3.24
N VAL A 88 5.14 2.42 4.56
CA VAL A 88 5.82 1.25 5.11
C VAL A 88 5.19 -0.04 4.60
N SER A 89 3.86 -0.14 4.55
CA SER A 89 3.19 -1.32 3.98
C SER A 89 3.57 -1.57 2.52
N THR A 90 3.80 -0.51 1.74
CA THR A 90 4.19 -0.61 0.34
C THR A 90 5.64 -1.09 0.22
N LEU A 91 6.55 -0.54 1.04
CA LEU A 91 7.94 -1.01 1.10
C LEU A 91 8.04 -2.48 1.47
N VAL A 92 7.33 -2.91 2.51
CA VAL A 92 7.35 -4.32 2.96
C VAL A 92 6.85 -5.25 1.85
N LYS A 93 5.81 -4.87 1.10
CA LYS A 93 5.36 -5.67 -0.07
C LYS A 93 6.43 -5.78 -1.14
N LEU A 94 7.09 -4.66 -1.48
CA LEU A 94 8.16 -4.68 -2.48
C LEU A 94 9.34 -5.53 -2.03
N LEU A 95 9.69 -5.50 -0.74
CA LEU A 95 10.71 -6.38 -0.18
C LEU A 95 10.31 -7.85 -0.24
N LEU A 96 9.06 -8.20 0.10
CA LEU A 96 8.55 -9.57 -0.01
C LEU A 96 8.59 -10.07 -1.46
N LEU A 97 8.12 -9.25 -2.41
CA LEU A 97 8.12 -9.60 -3.83
C LEU A 97 9.53 -9.67 -4.41
N GLY A 98 10.42 -8.75 -4.02
CA GLY A 98 11.82 -8.77 -4.42
C GLY A 98 12.57 -9.98 -3.87
N ALA A 99 12.35 -10.33 -2.60
CA ALA A 99 12.92 -11.52 -1.98
C ALA A 99 12.41 -12.81 -2.65
N ALA A 100 11.12 -12.87 -3.01
CA ALA A 100 10.57 -13.96 -3.80
C ALA A 100 11.23 -14.07 -5.18
N TYR A 101 11.41 -12.94 -5.87
CA TYR A 101 12.06 -12.86 -7.18
C TYR A 101 13.52 -13.32 -7.15
N HIS A 102 14.28 -12.89 -6.13
CA HIS A 102 15.66 -13.30 -5.90
C HIS A 102 15.82 -14.69 -5.27
N ARG A 103 14.72 -15.45 -5.10
CA ARG A 103 14.70 -16.79 -4.49
C ARG A 103 15.19 -16.84 -3.04
N LEU A 104 15.15 -15.71 -2.33
CA LEU A 104 15.43 -15.63 -0.89
C LEU A 104 14.25 -16.15 -0.05
N LEU A 105 13.04 -16.06 -0.59
CA LEU A 105 11.82 -16.59 0.01
C LEU A 105 11.07 -17.49 -0.98
N PRO A 106 10.34 -18.51 -0.49
CA PRO A 106 9.43 -19.28 -1.33
C PRO A 106 8.37 -18.37 -1.96
N ALA A 107 8.20 -18.45 -3.28
CA ALA A 107 7.44 -17.47 -4.04
C ALA A 107 5.95 -17.40 -3.66
N VAL A 108 5.28 -18.56 -3.57
CA VAL A 108 3.84 -18.63 -3.24
C VAL A 108 3.52 -17.93 -1.91
N PRO A 109 4.10 -18.31 -0.76
CA PRO A 109 3.77 -17.66 0.51
C PRO A 109 4.21 -16.19 0.56
N ALA A 110 5.32 -15.81 -0.10
CA ALA A 110 5.75 -14.41 -0.14
C ALA A 110 4.79 -13.51 -0.94
N VAL A 111 4.33 -13.98 -2.11
CA VAL A 111 3.32 -13.28 -2.90
C VAL A 111 1.99 -13.21 -2.12
N CYS A 112 1.54 -14.31 -1.52
CA CYS A 112 0.35 -14.31 -0.67
C CYS A 112 0.44 -13.31 0.49
N ALA A 113 1.58 -13.27 1.19
CA ALA A 113 1.81 -12.34 2.28
C ALA A 113 1.78 -10.88 1.81
N ALA A 114 2.37 -10.58 0.64
CA ALA A 114 2.33 -9.24 0.05
C ALA A 114 0.88 -8.81 -0.27
N PHE A 115 0.06 -9.71 -0.83
CA PHE A 115 -1.35 -9.45 -1.10
C PHE A 115 -2.19 -9.28 0.16
N LEU A 116 -1.99 -10.14 1.16
CA LEU A 116 -2.66 -10.05 2.45
C LEU A 116 -2.35 -8.72 3.14
N LEU A 117 -1.06 -8.36 3.20
CA LEU A 117 -0.61 -7.08 3.74
C LEU A 117 -1.24 -5.91 2.96
N ALA A 118 -1.45 -6.07 1.64
CA ALA A 118 -2.11 -5.05 0.83
C ALA A 118 -3.58 -4.89 1.14
N ALA A 119 -4.29 -6.00 1.28
CA ALA A 119 -5.69 -6.00 1.67
C ALA A 119 -5.87 -5.36 3.05
N VAL A 120 -5.08 -5.78 4.05
CA VAL A 120 -5.14 -5.23 5.40
C VAL A 120 -4.85 -3.72 5.38
N ALA A 121 -3.71 -3.30 4.82
CA ALA A 121 -3.31 -1.89 4.79
C ALA A 121 -4.31 -0.98 4.05
N ALA A 122 -5.02 -1.52 3.05
CA ALA A 122 -6.03 -0.76 2.30
C ALA A 122 -7.32 -0.51 3.12
N HIS A 123 -7.68 -1.41 4.03
CA HIS A 123 -8.89 -1.32 4.86
C HIS A 123 -8.65 -0.72 6.25
N LEU A 124 -7.39 -0.36 6.58
CA LEU A 124 -7.11 0.36 7.81
C LEU A 124 -7.82 1.71 7.82
N PRO A 125 -8.42 2.12 8.96
CA PRO A 125 -9.02 3.44 9.11
C PRO A 125 -7.98 4.53 8.86
N ARG A 126 -8.44 5.68 8.34
CA ARG A 126 -7.58 6.75 7.82
C ARG A 126 -6.56 7.24 8.87
N GLU A 127 -6.99 7.28 10.12
CA GLU A 127 -6.24 7.71 11.30
C GLU A 127 -5.05 6.79 11.57
N LEU A 128 -5.16 5.50 11.27
CA LEU A 128 -4.06 4.54 11.37
C LEU A 128 -3.21 4.53 10.10
N ARG A 129 -3.84 4.56 8.93
CA ARG A 129 -3.12 4.45 7.65
C ARG A 129 -2.09 5.57 7.42
N HIS A 130 -2.42 6.80 7.84
CA HIS A 130 -1.57 7.98 7.70
C HIS A 130 -0.92 8.40 9.03
N ARG A 131 -0.88 7.50 10.02
CA ARG A 131 -0.19 7.73 11.28
C ARG A 131 1.32 7.72 11.03
N LEU A 132 2.01 8.75 11.51
CA LEU A 132 3.46 8.78 11.53
C LEU A 132 3.97 7.73 12.53
N LEU A 133 4.91 6.91 12.10
CA LEU A 133 5.52 5.85 12.92
C LEU A 133 6.68 6.35 13.78
N TYR A 134 7.32 7.43 13.35
CA TYR A 134 8.46 8.10 13.98
C TYR A 134 8.55 9.52 13.41
#